data_AF-A0A935W270-F1
#
_entry.id   AF-A0A935W270-F1
#
_cell.length_a   1.000
_cell.length_b   1.000
_cell.length_c   1.000
_cell.angle_alpha   90.00
_cell.angle_beta   90.00
_cell.angle_gamma   90.00
#
_symmetry.space_group_name_H-M   'P 1'
#
loop_
_entity.id
_entity.type
_entity.pdbx_description
1 polymer ?
#
loop_
_entity_poly.entity_id
_entity_poly.type
_entity_poly.pdbx_seq_one_letter_code
_entity_poly.pdbx_strand_id
1 'polypeptide(L)'
;MKKEAAALCSMIVLSLWGLPTQVAADGPYSSAVRLEAQGGGVIARHHHDYGERNHAVIWEEFDRRTDQFDPKNRFSRIRITKVGGENLYEGPCPPLNFLWVSPTGDYIVGLSEIRHSNPYQIVVFSRRGDLLVARDVDCHRDGIVGCTETVSKFVFWYESKKPLISVHPHGDWMVLVVDTPDEGYPFMLTFPDVMKTKKR
;
A
#
# COMPACT_ATOMS: atom_id res chain seq x y z
N MET A 1 -20.62 -24.42 -53.08
CA MET A 1 -19.80 -23.41 -52.37
C MET A 1 -20.70 -22.47 -51.59
N LYS A 2 -20.90 -22.70 -50.28
CA LYS A 2 -21.28 -21.67 -49.29
C LYS A 2 -20.70 -22.11 -47.95
N LYS A 3 -19.82 -21.28 -47.37
CA LYS A 3 -19.28 -21.47 -46.02
C LYS A 3 -20.05 -20.51 -45.10
N GLU A 4 -20.76 -21.06 -44.13
CA GLU A 4 -21.38 -20.29 -43.05
C GLU A 4 -20.36 -20.11 -41.94
N ALA A 5 -20.05 -18.86 -41.61
CA ALA A 5 -19.21 -18.49 -40.48
C ALA A 5 -20.13 -18.16 -39.30
N ALA A 6 -20.11 -19.01 -38.27
CA ALA A 6 -20.76 -18.74 -36.99
C ALA A 6 -19.91 -17.74 -36.20
N ALA A 7 -20.41 -16.51 -36.05
CA ALA A 7 -19.84 -15.51 -35.16
C ALA A 7 -20.27 -15.84 -33.72
N LEU A 8 -19.33 -16.33 -32.89
CA LEU A 8 -19.52 -16.42 -31.45
C LEU A 8 -19.47 -15.01 -30.86
N CYS A 9 -20.62 -14.51 -30.45
CA CYS A 9 -20.77 -13.29 -29.67
C CYS A 9 -20.35 -13.59 -28.22
N SER A 10 -19.09 -13.32 -27.89
CA SER A 10 -18.57 -13.43 -26.53
C SER A 10 -19.23 -12.35 -25.66
N MET A 11 -20.19 -12.74 -24.81
CA MET A 11 -20.69 -11.86 -23.76
C MET A 11 -19.58 -11.61 -22.74
N ILE A 12 -19.04 -10.39 -22.74
CA ILE A 12 -18.21 -9.89 -21.66
C ILE A 12 -19.16 -9.59 -20.49
N VAL A 13 -19.22 -10.51 -19.52
CA VAL A 13 -19.86 -10.26 -18.23
C VAL A 13 -18.94 -9.35 -17.43
N LEU A 14 -19.16 -8.03 -17.50
CA LEU A 14 -18.62 -7.09 -16.51
C LEU A 14 -19.27 -7.40 -15.17
N SER A 15 -18.64 -8.28 -14.40
CA SER A 15 -18.99 -8.50 -13.01
C SER A 15 -18.57 -7.25 -12.23
N LEU A 16 -19.55 -6.53 -11.70
CA LEU A 16 -19.39 -5.44 -10.73
C LEU A 16 -18.84 -6.02 -9.42
N TRP A 17 -17.58 -6.45 -9.43
CA TRP A 17 -16.84 -6.67 -8.19
C TRP A 17 -16.60 -5.30 -7.59
N GLY A 18 -17.08 -5.10 -6.36
CA GLY A 18 -17.04 -3.83 -5.64
C GLY A 18 -15.70 -3.14 -5.82
N LEU A 19 -15.77 -1.88 -6.27
CA LEU A 19 -14.58 -1.04 -6.39
C LEU A 19 -13.86 -1.07 -5.03
N PRO A 20 -12.54 -1.30 -4.99
CA PRO A 20 -11.79 -1.28 -3.75
C PRO A 20 -12.07 0.05 -3.05
N THR A 21 -12.74 0.00 -1.91
CA THR A 21 -12.99 1.18 -1.09
C THR A 21 -11.66 1.61 -0.49
N GLN A 22 -11.06 2.63 -1.07
CA GLN A 22 -9.96 3.35 -0.46
C GLN A 22 -10.53 4.24 0.64
N VAL A 23 -10.13 3.97 1.88
CA VAL A 23 -10.42 4.84 3.02
C VAL A 23 -9.16 5.66 3.28
N ALA A 24 -9.31 6.99 3.20
CA ALA A 24 -8.29 7.95 3.63
C ALA A 24 -8.70 8.48 5.02
N ALA A 25 -7.74 8.60 5.94
CA ALA A 25 -7.98 9.17 7.25
C ALA A 25 -7.24 10.52 7.37
N ASP A 26 -7.99 11.63 7.50
CA ASP A 26 -7.44 12.95 7.81
C ASP A 26 -7.32 13.07 9.35
N GLY A 27 -6.12 12.89 9.91
CA GLY A 27 -5.87 13.03 11.36
C GLY A 27 -4.50 13.62 11.68
N PRO A 28 -4.36 14.51 12.69
CA PRO A 28 -3.05 15.00 13.12
C PRO A 28 -2.19 13.84 13.64
N TYR A 29 -0.86 14.03 13.68
CA TYR A 29 0.17 13.09 14.16
C TYR A 29 -0.08 12.47 15.56
N SER A 30 -1.13 12.89 16.27
CA SER A 30 -1.52 12.44 17.60
C SER A 30 -2.82 11.64 17.63
N SER A 31 -3.37 11.24 16.47
CA SER A 31 -4.65 10.53 16.39
C SER A 31 -4.48 9.06 16.03
N ALA A 32 -5.39 8.24 16.51
CA ALA A 32 -5.51 6.85 16.09
C ALA A 32 -6.07 6.78 14.67
N VAL A 33 -5.41 6.02 13.80
CA VAL A 33 -5.85 5.77 12.43
C VAL A 33 -6.26 4.31 12.30
N ARG A 34 -7.41 4.10 11.66
CA ARG A 34 -7.94 2.79 11.29
C ARG A 34 -8.25 2.80 9.80
N LEU A 35 -7.56 1.94 9.05
CA LEU A 35 -7.79 1.78 7.62
C LEU A 35 -8.30 0.38 7.34
N GLU A 36 -9.13 0.26 6.32
CA GLU A 36 -9.59 -1.02 5.79
C GLU A 36 -9.61 -0.93 4.25
N ALA A 37 -9.14 -2.00 3.61
CA ALA A 37 -9.21 -2.16 2.17
C ALA A 37 -9.51 -3.63 1.83
N GLN A 38 -10.24 -3.87 0.74
CA GLN A 38 -10.67 -5.20 0.31
C GLN A 38 -10.44 -5.40 -1.18
N GLY A 39 -10.01 -6.60 -1.56
CA GLY A 39 -9.82 -7.03 -2.96
C GLY A 39 -9.53 -8.52 -3.04
N GLY A 40 -9.94 -9.21 -4.11
CA GLY A 40 -9.63 -10.63 -4.35
C GLY A 40 -9.98 -11.60 -3.23
N GLY A 41 -11.05 -11.34 -2.47
CA GLY A 41 -11.44 -12.16 -1.32
C GLY A 41 -10.53 -12.00 -0.09
N VAL A 42 -9.78 -10.90 0.01
CA VAL A 42 -8.93 -10.54 1.14
C VAL A 42 -9.34 -9.17 1.68
N ILE A 43 -9.28 -9.02 3.01
CA ILE A 43 -9.46 -7.76 3.71
C ILE A 43 -8.17 -7.46 4.47
N ALA A 44 -7.56 -6.32 4.18
CA ALA A 44 -6.44 -5.77 4.92
C ALA A 44 -6.94 -4.65 5.85
N ARG A 45 -6.49 -4.67 7.10
CA ARG A 45 -6.79 -3.67 8.12
C ARG A 45 -5.49 -3.13 8.67
N HIS A 46 -5.42 -1.82 8.81
CA HIS A 46 -4.31 -1.13 9.45
C HIS A 46 -4.82 -0.42 10.70
N HIS A 47 -4.03 -0.46 11.77
CA HIS A 47 -4.24 0.37 12.94
C HIS A 47 -2.91 1.00 13.32
N HIS A 48 -2.91 2.31 13.56
CA HIS A 48 -1.85 2.91 14.35
C HIS A 48 -2.41 3.92 15.35
N ASP A 49 -1.81 4.00 16.55
CA ASP A 49 -2.23 4.94 17.60
C ASP A 49 -1.01 5.55 18.30
N TYR A 50 -0.88 6.87 18.18
CA TYR A 50 0.15 7.68 18.83
C TYR A 50 -0.23 8.12 20.25
N GLY A 51 -1.50 8.06 20.62
CA GLY A 51 -2.02 8.49 21.92
C GLY A 51 -1.88 7.43 23.02
N GLU A 52 -1.76 6.15 22.68
CA GLU A 52 -1.63 5.06 23.65
C GLU A 52 -0.29 5.04 24.41
N ARG A 53 0.68 5.89 24.03
CA ARG A 53 2.02 5.94 24.66
C ARG A 53 2.42 7.36 25.08
N ASN A 54 3.24 7.42 26.12
CA ASN A 54 3.99 8.63 26.46
C ASN A 54 4.79 9.05 25.20
N HIS A 55 4.56 10.27 24.71
CA HIS A 55 5.24 10.82 23.53
C HIS A 55 6.76 10.62 23.57
N ALA A 56 7.40 10.63 24.75
CA ALA A 56 8.82 10.39 24.89
C ALA A 56 9.25 8.99 24.41
N VAL A 57 8.43 7.95 24.64
CA VAL A 57 8.70 6.57 24.22
C VAL A 57 8.53 6.43 22.71
N ILE A 58 7.49 7.07 22.15
CA ILE A 58 7.29 7.13 20.70
C ILE A 58 8.51 7.78 20.06
N TRP A 59 8.91 8.96 20.55
CA TRP A 59 10.10 9.62 20.02
C TRP A 59 11.36 8.77 20.16
N GLU A 60 11.59 8.07 21.27
CA GLU A 60 12.74 7.16 21.41
C GLU A 60 12.74 5.99 20.40
N GLU A 61 11.57 5.45 20.08
CA GLU A 61 11.43 4.41 19.04
C GLU A 61 11.65 5.00 17.63
N PHE A 62 11.06 6.17 17.35
CA PHE A 62 11.20 6.86 16.06
C PHE A 62 12.63 7.35 15.80
N ASP A 63 13.29 7.93 16.80
CA ASP A 63 14.62 8.56 16.70
C ASP A 63 15.73 7.52 16.54
N ARG A 64 15.51 6.30 17.05
CA ARG A 64 16.42 5.17 16.88
C ARG A 64 16.38 4.55 15.49
N ARG A 65 15.54 5.03 14.57
CA ARG A 65 15.21 4.32 13.32
C ARG A 65 14.91 2.84 13.62
N THR A 66 14.25 2.55 14.76
CA THR A 66 13.95 1.15 15.08
C THR A 66 13.17 0.57 13.92
N ASP A 67 13.56 -0.63 13.52
CA ASP A 67 12.89 -1.36 12.47
C ASP A 67 11.39 -1.37 12.77
N GLN A 68 10.59 -0.67 11.97
CA GLN A 68 9.15 -0.56 12.20
C GLN A 68 8.42 -1.90 11.95
N PHE A 69 9.15 -2.89 11.45
CA PHE A 69 8.72 -4.29 11.36
C PHE A 69 9.22 -5.14 12.54
N ASP A 70 9.86 -4.54 13.56
CA ASP A 70 10.24 -5.24 14.79
C ASP A 70 8.96 -5.75 15.48
N PRO A 71 8.88 -7.04 15.86
CA PRO A 71 7.77 -7.58 16.63
C PRO A 71 7.50 -6.90 17.97
N LYS A 72 8.33 -5.97 18.44
CA LYS A 72 8.10 -5.10 19.61
C LYS A 72 7.33 -3.82 19.27
N ASN A 73 7.22 -3.44 18.00
CA ASN A 73 6.32 -2.37 17.58
C ASN A 73 4.88 -2.78 17.96
N ARG A 74 4.28 -1.99 18.86
CA ARG A 74 2.90 -2.16 19.31
C ARG A 74 1.98 -1.04 18.84
N PHE A 75 2.56 0.09 18.41
CA PHE A 75 1.79 1.28 18.08
C PHE A 75 1.18 1.21 16.69
N SER A 76 1.75 0.41 15.77
CA SER A 76 1.29 0.31 14.39
C SER A 76 1.33 -1.13 13.89
N ARG A 77 0.19 -1.62 13.38
CA ARG A 77 0.02 -3.02 12.96
C ARG A 77 -0.90 -3.15 11.75
N ILE A 78 -0.59 -4.14 10.93
CA ILE A 78 -1.42 -4.58 9.82
C ILE A 78 -1.94 -6.00 10.09
N ARG A 79 -3.21 -6.23 9.74
CA ARG A 79 -3.86 -7.54 9.78
C ARG A 79 -4.46 -7.82 8.41
N ILE A 80 -4.19 -9.02 7.88
CA ILE A 80 -4.70 -9.50 6.59
C ILE A 80 -5.57 -10.73 6.86
N THR A 81 -6.80 -10.72 6.37
CA THR A 81 -7.79 -11.79 6.57
C THR A 81 -8.41 -12.19 5.25
N LYS A 82 -8.89 -13.43 5.12
CA LYS A 82 -9.84 -13.78 4.05
C LYS A 82 -11.20 -13.14 4.33
N VAL A 83 -11.94 -12.83 3.28
CA VAL A 83 -13.39 -12.60 3.40
C VAL A 83 -14.00 -13.87 4.00
N GLY A 84 -14.62 -13.74 5.17
CA GLY A 84 -15.05 -14.87 6.01
C GLY A 84 -14.29 -15.01 7.34
N GLY A 85 -13.21 -14.24 7.54
CA GLY A 85 -12.60 -14.03 8.86
C GLY A 85 -11.36 -14.86 9.18
N GLU A 86 -10.91 -15.76 8.30
CA GLU A 86 -9.65 -16.48 8.48
C GLU A 86 -8.47 -15.51 8.50
N ASN A 87 -7.69 -15.50 9.59
CA ASN A 87 -6.50 -14.66 9.70
C ASN A 87 -5.37 -15.25 8.84
N LEU A 88 -4.87 -14.47 7.89
CA LEU A 88 -3.75 -14.84 7.03
C LEU A 88 -2.42 -14.33 7.59
N TYR A 89 -2.43 -13.13 8.16
CA TYR A 89 -1.25 -12.48 8.70
C TYR A 89 -1.63 -11.38 9.70
N GLU A 90 -0.81 -11.23 10.73
CA GLU A 90 -0.84 -10.05 11.57
C GLU A 90 0.58 -9.71 12.02
N GLY A 91 1.00 -8.46 11.80
CA GLY A 91 2.36 -8.05 12.10
C GLY A 91 2.53 -6.55 12.31
N PRO A 92 3.70 -6.16 12.81
CA PRO A 92 4.11 -4.76 12.90
C PRO A 92 4.31 -4.17 11.50
N CYS A 93 4.04 -2.88 11.35
CA CYS A 93 4.27 -2.14 10.12
C CYS A 93 4.50 -0.66 10.42
N PRO A 94 5.04 0.11 9.46
CA PRO A 94 5.03 1.57 9.55
C PRO A 94 3.61 2.10 9.72
N PRO A 95 3.44 3.27 10.32
CA PRO A 95 2.15 3.95 10.38
C PRO A 95 1.70 4.33 8.97
N LEU A 96 0.57 3.79 8.53
CA LEU A 96 0.00 4.01 7.21
C LEU A 96 -1.20 4.94 7.28
N ASN A 97 -1.38 5.74 6.22
CA ASN A 97 -2.49 6.68 6.01
C ASN A 97 -3.40 6.24 4.86
N PHE A 98 -2.88 5.40 3.95
CA PHE A 98 -3.63 4.78 2.87
C PHE A 98 -3.37 3.28 2.79
N LEU A 99 -4.41 2.55 2.43
CA LEU A 99 -4.35 1.11 2.22
C LEU A 99 -5.07 0.74 0.93
N TRP A 100 -4.49 -0.15 0.16
CA TRP A 100 -5.08 -0.69 -1.06
C TRP A 100 -4.79 -2.18 -1.17
N VAL A 101 -5.78 -2.93 -1.64
CA VAL A 101 -5.64 -4.34 -1.94
C VAL A 101 -5.87 -4.52 -3.43
N SER A 102 -4.94 -5.21 -4.09
CA SER A 102 -5.06 -5.51 -5.51
C SER A 102 -6.37 -6.21 -5.85
N PRO A 103 -6.91 -6.04 -7.08
CA PRO A 103 -8.15 -6.70 -7.47
C PRO A 103 -8.12 -8.23 -7.31
N THR A 104 -6.95 -8.86 -7.49
CA THR A 104 -6.74 -10.30 -7.29
C THR A 104 -6.49 -10.69 -5.83
N GLY A 105 -6.22 -9.72 -4.95
CA GLY A 105 -5.96 -9.92 -3.53
C GLY A 105 -4.55 -10.43 -3.22
N ASP A 106 -3.65 -10.43 -4.21
CA ASP A 106 -2.30 -10.97 -4.09
C ASP A 106 -1.32 -9.99 -3.43
N TYR A 107 -1.56 -8.69 -3.63
CA TYR A 107 -0.75 -7.60 -3.09
C TYR A 107 -1.58 -6.64 -2.24
N ILE A 108 -0.97 -6.19 -1.14
CA ILE A 108 -1.50 -5.17 -0.23
C ILE A 108 -0.48 -4.03 -0.21
N VAL A 109 -0.92 -2.82 -0.54
CA VAL A 109 -0.08 -1.63 -0.62
C VAL A 109 -0.47 -0.68 0.50
N GLY A 110 0.52 -0.27 1.29
CA GLY A 110 0.38 0.75 2.31
C GLY A 110 1.18 2.00 1.93
N LEU A 111 0.55 3.17 2.03
CA LEU A 111 1.24 4.45 1.90
C LEU A 111 1.18 5.22 3.21
N SER A 112 2.27 5.88 3.57
CA SER A 112 2.34 6.77 4.73
C SER A 112 2.55 8.21 4.31
N GLU A 113 1.87 9.12 5.00
CA GLU A 113 2.06 10.58 4.86
C GLU A 113 2.95 11.22 5.92
N ILE A 114 3.50 10.38 6.78
CA ILE A 114 4.28 10.80 7.93
C ILE A 114 5.68 11.19 7.46
N ARG A 115 5.93 12.49 7.53
CA ARG A 115 7.14 13.16 7.00
C ARG A 115 8.33 12.99 7.92
N HIS A 116 8.09 13.02 9.22
CA HIS A 116 9.14 12.98 10.23
C HIS A 116 9.30 11.59 10.81
N SER A 117 10.54 11.13 10.84
CA SER A 117 10.97 9.89 11.50
C SER A 117 10.30 8.59 11.03
N ASN A 118 9.42 8.61 10.02
CA ASN A 118 9.01 7.39 9.33
C ASN A 118 10.09 7.00 8.29
N PRO A 119 10.75 5.84 8.44
CA PRO A 119 11.71 5.33 7.47
C PRO A 119 11.06 4.69 6.24
N TYR A 120 9.74 4.47 6.20
CA TYR A 120 9.07 3.79 5.09
C TYR A 120 7.75 4.47 4.70
N GLN A 121 7.75 5.14 3.54
CA GLN A 121 6.56 5.79 2.97
C GLN A 121 5.75 4.83 2.10
N ILE A 122 6.38 3.80 1.53
CA ILE A 122 5.71 2.75 0.77
C ILE A 122 6.03 1.39 1.36
N VAL A 123 5.00 0.59 1.56
CA VAL A 123 5.13 -0.84 1.83
C VAL A 123 4.26 -1.65 0.89
N VAL A 124 4.77 -2.81 0.47
CA VAL A 124 4.00 -3.80 -0.29
C VAL A 124 4.14 -5.14 0.42
N PHE A 125 3.00 -5.73 0.79
CA PHE A 125 2.92 -7.07 1.34
C PHE A 125 2.32 -8.04 0.33
N SER A 126 2.75 -9.30 0.39
CA SER A 126 2.01 -10.41 -0.22
C SER A 126 0.72 -10.67 0.54
N ARG A 127 -0.21 -11.42 -0.06
CA ARG A 127 -1.41 -11.96 0.61
C ARG A 127 -1.11 -12.72 1.91
N ARG A 128 0.08 -13.29 2.05
CA ARG A 128 0.52 -14.05 3.23
C ARG A 128 1.22 -13.17 4.27
N GLY A 129 1.36 -11.88 4.00
CA GLY A 129 2.06 -10.92 4.85
C GLY A 129 3.58 -10.91 4.68
N ASP A 130 4.11 -11.52 3.61
CA ASP A 130 5.54 -11.37 3.29
C ASP A 130 5.79 -9.92 2.88
N LEU A 131 6.77 -9.25 3.49
CA LEU A 131 7.17 -7.91 3.11
C LEU A 131 7.96 -7.98 1.79
N LEU A 132 7.37 -7.46 0.71
CA LEU A 132 7.98 -7.43 -0.64
C LEU A 132 8.73 -6.14 -0.90
N VAL A 133 8.22 -5.04 -0.33
CA VAL A 133 8.79 -3.70 -0.45
C VAL A 133 8.64 -2.99 0.89
N ALA A 134 9.72 -2.34 1.33
CA ALA A 134 9.67 -1.24 2.28
C ALA A 134 10.62 -0.15 1.77
N ARG A 135 10.07 1.01 1.41
CA ARG A 135 10.82 2.05 0.72
C ARG A 135 10.63 3.40 1.40
N ASP A 136 11.75 3.97 1.80
CA ASP A 136 11.87 5.41 2.06
C ASP A 136 11.77 6.13 0.71
N VAL A 137 10.91 7.14 0.60
CA VAL A 137 10.80 7.96 -0.60
C VAL A 137 11.35 9.34 -0.30
N ASP A 138 12.41 9.68 -1.02
CA ASP A 138 13.04 11.00 -0.94
C ASP A 138 12.91 11.65 -2.30
N CYS A 139 12.38 12.86 -2.28
CA CYS A 139 11.88 13.51 -3.46
C CYS A 139 13.01 13.92 -4.44
N HIS A 140 14.20 14.20 -3.91
CA HIS A 140 15.40 14.49 -4.70
C HIS A 140 16.06 13.21 -5.21
N ARG A 141 16.23 12.21 -4.35
CA ARG A 141 16.85 10.93 -4.70
C ARG A 141 16.04 10.17 -5.74
N ASP A 142 14.72 10.17 -5.58
CA ASP A 142 13.80 9.39 -6.41
C ASP A 142 13.28 10.22 -7.60
N GLY A 143 13.83 11.43 -7.83
CA GLY A 143 13.63 12.21 -9.07
C GLY A 143 12.20 12.72 -9.25
N ILE A 144 11.50 12.99 -8.16
CA ILE A 144 10.10 13.42 -8.18
C ILE A 144 10.04 14.91 -8.60
N VAL A 145 9.17 15.24 -9.56
CA VAL A 145 9.02 16.61 -10.08
C VAL A 145 8.17 17.44 -9.12
N GLY A 146 8.50 18.73 -8.95
CA GLY A 146 7.72 19.67 -8.11
C GLY A 146 8.27 19.88 -6.69
N CYS A 147 9.40 19.28 -6.36
CA CYS A 147 9.97 19.31 -5.02
C CYS A 147 10.55 20.69 -4.67
N THR A 148 10.24 21.19 -3.47
CA THR A 148 10.89 22.39 -2.92
C THR A 148 12.02 21.97 -1.95
N GLU A 149 13.18 22.65 -2.04
CA GLU A 149 14.43 22.26 -1.37
C GLU A 149 14.36 22.16 0.17
N THR A 150 13.34 22.74 0.80
CA THR A 150 13.25 22.82 2.26
C THR A 150 12.71 21.55 2.92
N VAL A 151 12.23 20.57 2.14
CA VAL A 151 11.54 19.39 2.67
C VAL A 151 11.70 18.19 1.74
N SER A 152 12.82 17.47 1.91
CA SER A 152 13.25 16.34 1.05
C SER A 152 12.32 15.12 1.05
N LYS A 153 11.31 15.10 1.93
CA LYS A 153 10.35 14.00 2.09
C LYS A 153 8.95 14.30 1.57
N PHE A 154 8.76 15.32 0.72
CA PHE A 154 7.46 15.50 0.05
C PHE A 154 7.22 14.38 -0.95
N VAL A 155 6.21 13.57 -0.69
CA VAL A 155 5.67 12.66 -1.67
C VAL A 155 4.26 13.11 -1.98
N PHE A 156 4.02 13.48 -3.23
CA PHE A 156 2.83 14.24 -3.66
C PHE A 156 1.48 13.56 -3.40
N TRP A 157 1.45 12.25 -3.11
CA TRP A 157 0.21 11.61 -2.65
C TRP A 157 -0.29 12.12 -1.30
N TYR A 158 0.44 13.01 -0.62
CA TYR A 158 -0.03 13.73 0.57
C TYR A 158 -1.12 14.74 0.27
N GLU A 159 -1.14 15.32 -0.93
CA GLU A 159 -2.16 16.30 -1.31
C GLU A 159 -3.35 15.62 -1.99
N SER A 160 -3.12 14.47 -2.60
CA SER A 160 -4.18 13.65 -3.17
C SER A 160 -4.86 12.81 -2.10
N LYS A 161 -6.10 13.15 -1.75
CA LYS A 161 -6.93 12.35 -0.84
C LYS A 161 -7.25 10.95 -1.38
N LYS A 162 -6.94 10.66 -2.65
CA LYS A 162 -7.32 9.42 -3.35
C LYS A 162 -6.25 9.01 -4.37
N PRO A 163 -5.06 8.56 -3.92
CA PRO A 163 -4.04 8.08 -4.84
C PRO A 163 -4.57 6.87 -5.62
N LEU A 164 -4.41 6.89 -6.94
CA LEU A 164 -4.75 5.78 -7.81
C LEU A 164 -3.59 4.78 -7.77
N ILE A 165 -3.85 3.60 -7.21
CA ILE A 165 -2.83 2.57 -7.03
C ILE A 165 -3.11 1.42 -7.98
N SER A 166 -2.08 0.99 -8.70
CA SER A 166 -2.14 -0.18 -9.56
C SER A 166 -0.82 -0.95 -9.56
N VAL A 167 -0.91 -2.23 -9.88
CA VAL A 167 0.25 -3.14 -9.94
C VAL A 167 0.19 -3.89 -11.25
N HIS A 168 1.26 -3.81 -12.04
CA HIS A 168 1.33 -4.40 -13.38
C HIS A 168 2.51 -5.35 -13.51
N PRO A 169 2.36 -6.50 -14.19
CA PRO A 169 3.50 -7.37 -14.47
C PRO A 169 4.45 -6.73 -15.50
N HIS A 170 5.75 -6.90 -15.29
CA HIS A 170 6.82 -6.52 -16.20
C HIS A 170 7.93 -7.58 -16.18
N GLY A 171 7.76 -8.62 -17.02
CA GLY A 171 8.64 -9.80 -17.01
C GLY A 171 8.51 -10.60 -15.71
N ASP A 172 9.63 -10.77 -15.01
CA ASP A 172 9.73 -11.44 -13.70
C ASP A 172 9.46 -10.50 -12.51
N TRP A 173 9.17 -9.22 -12.81
CA TRP A 173 8.93 -8.17 -11.84
C TRP A 173 7.49 -7.68 -11.92
N MET A 174 7.08 -6.99 -10.88
CA MET A 174 5.86 -6.20 -10.81
C MET A 174 6.26 -4.72 -10.77
N VAL A 175 5.42 -3.86 -11.34
CA VAL A 175 5.53 -2.41 -11.30
C VAL A 175 4.35 -1.90 -10.48
N LEU A 176 4.63 -1.37 -9.29
CA LEU A 176 3.71 -0.52 -8.54
C LEU A 176 3.66 0.85 -9.21
N VAL A 177 2.46 1.32 -9.51
CA VAL A 177 2.21 2.69 -9.97
C VAL A 177 1.30 3.36 -8.95
N VAL A 178 1.75 4.49 -8.42
CA VAL A 178 0.98 5.37 -7.54
C VAL A 178 0.78 6.68 -8.28
N ASP A 179 -0.42 6.88 -8.81
CA ASP A 179 -0.79 8.07 -9.57
C ASP A 179 -1.60 9.03 -8.69
N THR A 180 -1.27 10.31 -8.81
CA THR A 180 -1.87 11.42 -8.07
C THR A 180 -2.36 12.41 -9.13
N PRO A 181 -3.61 12.25 -9.61
CA PRO A 181 -4.09 12.94 -10.82
C PRO A 181 -3.94 14.47 -10.79
N ASP A 182 -3.97 15.05 -9.60
CA ASP A 182 -3.87 16.50 -9.38
C ASP A 182 -2.43 17.04 -9.53
N GLU A 183 -1.42 16.16 -9.52
CA GLU A 183 0.02 16.50 -9.39
C GLU A 183 0.85 16.15 -10.63
N GLY A 184 0.23 15.49 -11.62
CA GLY A 184 0.74 15.41 -12.99
C GLY A 184 1.79 14.33 -13.30
N TYR A 185 2.34 13.61 -12.31
CA TYR A 185 3.29 12.51 -12.56
C TYR A 185 3.11 11.31 -11.61
N PRO A 186 2.94 10.09 -12.15
CA PRO A 186 2.86 8.90 -11.32
C PRO A 186 4.23 8.48 -10.76
N PHE A 187 4.26 8.06 -9.50
CA PHE A 187 5.40 7.38 -8.91
C PHE A 187 5.40 5.91 -9.30
N MET A 188 6.56 5.38 -9.72
CA MET A 188 6.71 3.99 -10.14
C MET A 188 7.81 3.28 -9.36
N LEU A 189 7.54 2.03 -8.96
CA LEU A 189 8.51 1.18 -8.26
C LEU A 189 8.40 -0.26 -8.72
N THR A 190 9.53 -0.92 -8.96
CA THR A 190 9.58 -2.34 -9.32
C THR A 190 9.83 -3.23 -8.10
N PHE A 191 9.21 -4.41 -8.06
CA PHE A 191 9.43 -5.43 -7.01
C PHE A 191 9.24 -6.86 -7.54
N PRO A 192 9.83 -7.90 -6.91
CA PRO A 192 9.76 -9.27 -7.44
C PRO A 192 8.33 -9.82 -7.47
N ASP A 193 8.00 -10.56 -8.54
CA ASP A 193 6.75 -11.32 -8.58
C ASP A 193 6.89 -12.66 -7.83
N VAL A 194 6.65 -12.62 -6.51
CA VAL A 194 6.71 -13.82 -5.67
C VAL A 194 5.57 -14.82 -5.90
N MET A 195 4.56 -14.46 -6.71
CA MET A 195 3.45 -15.36 -7.01
C MET A 195 3.82 -16.34 -8.13
N LYS A 196 4.73 -15.97 -9.03
CA LYS A 196 5.23 -16.85 -10.10
C LYS A 196 6.25 -17.89 -9.61
N THR A 197 6.99 -17.61 -8.55
CA THR A 197 8.12 -18.45 -8.11
C THR A 197 7.72 -19.77 -7.44
N LYS A 198 6.43 -20.02 -7.19
CA LYS A 198 5.93 -21.24 -6.51
C LYS A 198 5.41 -22.36 -7.41
N LYS A 199 5.60 -22.29 -8.74
CA LYS A 199 5.43 -23.47 -9.60
C LYS A 199 6.73 -24.28 -9.66
N ARG A 200 7.01 -25.06 -8.63
CA ARG A 200 7.97 -26.19 -8.68
C ARG A 200 7.42 -27.35 -7.88
#